data_AF-A0A8H6NGJ2-F1
#
_entry.id   AF-A0A8H6NGJ2-F1
#
_cell.length_a   1.000
_cell.length_b   1.000
_cell.length_c   1.000
_cell.angle_alpha   90.00
_cell.angle_beta   90.00
_cell.angle_gamma   90.00
#
_symmetry.space_group_name_H-M   'P 1'
#
loop_
_entity.id
_entity.type
_entity.pdbx_description
1 polymer ?
#
loop_
_entity_poly.entity_id
_entity_poly.type
_entity_poly.pdbx_seq_one_letter_code
_entity_poly.pdbx_strand_id
1 'polypeptide(L)'
;MHPLIHTGFGLEFDLPFLVCEGLAMACTQNDDEVATAMLEIEGRASRREDRSSLAEILDACAADEELIDSLREDPFHIFDSEGLFGTSKAKLVEYASRYTVLETEVELRSAELCNATSYLLVGAQRLGKEPRADFFLLHATNCSILVDFIVQKDWIGRQGKTRLLSWFGRISIMMHIAMGCPKLDLTVVRTYKPRKMSGGWADVIDRSLNYADDGHGCKIIRPHPCSRRKSSVRESARVSDETGGFRERSCDGRGHLATQQ
;
A
#
# COMPACT_ATOMS: atom_id res chain seq x y z
N MET A 1 -1.22 -5.30 -11.01
CA MET A 1 -1.61 -4.10 -10.22
C MET A 1 -2.34 -3.03 -11.06
N HIS A 2 -2.03 -2.84 -12.34
CA HIS A 2 -2.76 -1.86 -13.19
C HIS A 2 -4.29 -2.02 -13.22
N PRO A 3 -4.87 -3.24 -13.29
CA PRO A 3 -6.32 -3.39 -13.25
C PRO A 3 -6.96 -2.78 -11.99
N LEU A 4 -6.30 -2.96 -10.84
CA LEU A 4 -6.70 -2.37 -9.56
C LEU A 4 -6.57 -0.84 -9.55
N ILE A 5 -5.56 -0.31 -10.24
CA ILE A 5 -5.36 1.15 -10.37
C ILE A 5 -6.53 1.78 -11.13
N HIS A 6 -6.87 1.24 -12.29
CA HIS A 6 -7.98 1.74 -13.11
C HIS A 6 -9.31 1.59 -12.36
N THR A 7 -9.58 0.41 -11.81
CA THR A 7 -10.80 0.15 -11.04
C THR A 7 -10.91 1.11 -9.85
N GLY A 8 -9.82 1.30 -9.10
CA GLY A 8 -9.76 2.17 -7.95
C GLY A 8 -10.05 3.63 -8.28
N PHE A 9 -9.38 4.18 -9.30
CA PHE A 9 -9.66 5.55 -9.74
C PHE A 9 -11.07 5.70 -10.32
N GLY A 10 -11.58 4.69 -11.03
CA GLY A 10 -12.94 4.67 -11.53
C GLY A 10 -13.96 4.76 -10.40
N LEU A 11 -13.75 3.99 -9.32
CA LEU A 11 -14.62 4.04 -8.14
C LEU A 11 -14.47 5.35 -7.36
N GLU A 12 -13.28 5.93 -7.32
CA GLU A 12 -12.98 7.15 -6.56
C GLU A 12 -13.58 8.39 -7.20
N PHE A 13 -13.46 8.52 -8.51
CA PHE A 13 -13.93 9.68 -9.26
C PHE A 13 -15.30 9.46 -9.91
N ASP A 14 -15.98 8.36 -9.57
CA ASP A 14 -17.30 7.99 -10.11
C ASP A 14 -17.30 7.91 -11.65
N LEU A 15 -16.27 7.27 -12.21
CA LEU A 15 -16.05 7.10 -13.64
C LEU A 15 -16.34 5.64 -14.04
N PRO A 16 -17.59 5.30 -14.41
CA PRO A 16 -17.98 3.90 -14.67
C PRO A 16 -17.20 3.27 -15.82
N PHE A 17 -16.86 4.03 -16.86
CA PHE A 17 -16.05 3.52 -17.98
C PHE A 17 -14.65 3.08 -17.55
N LEU A 18 -14.04 3.79 -16.59
CA LEU A 18 -12.73 3.46 -16.05
C LEU A 18 -12.80 2.23 -15.13
N VAL A 19 -13.92 2.05 -14.42
CA VAL A 19 -14.19 0.79 -13.70
C VAL A 19 -14.29 -0.38 -14.68
N CYS A 20 -15.06 -0.24 -15.76
CA CYS A 20 -15.18 -1.28 -16.79
C CYS A 20 -13.83 -1.62 -17.43
N GLU A 21 -13.02 -0.61 -17.75
CA GLU A 21 -11.67 -0.78 -18.29
C GLU A 21 -10.77 -1.58 -17.33
N GLY A 22 -10.74 -1.18 -16.04
CA GLY A 22 -9.95 -1.88 -15.04
C GLY A 22 -10.37 -3.33 -14.83
N LEU A 23 -11.68 -3.60 -14.79
CA LEU A 23 -12.20 -4.96 -14.68
C LEU A 23 -11.93 -5.80 -15.93
N ALA A 24 -12.11 -5.24 -17.13
CA ALA A 24 -11.81 -5.91 -18.38
C ALA A 24 -10.31 -6.27 -18.46
N MET A 25 -9.43 -5.34 -18.07
CA MET A 25 -7.99 -5.57 -17.98
C MET A 25 -7.66 -6.69 -16.97
N ALA A 26 -8.37 -6.79 -15.86
CA ALA A 26 -8.17 -7.90 -14.91
C ALA A 26 -8.53 -9.26 -15.53
N CYS A 27 -9.55 -9.32 -16.38
CA CYS A 27 -10.01 -10.55 -17.02
C CYS A 27 -9.10 -11.05 -18.14
N THR A 28 -8.23 -10.20 -18.71
CA THR A 28 -7.33 -10.56 -19.82
C THR A 28 -5.91 -10.88 -19.38
N GLN A 29 -5.63 -10.80 -18.07
CA GLN A 29 -4.30 -10.98 -17.54
C GLN A 29 -4.01 -12.47 -17.32
N ASN A 30 -2.99 -12.98 -17.99
CA ASN A 30 -2.56 -14.36 -17.93
C ASN A 30 -1.45 -14.53 -16.88
N ASP A 31 -1.84 -14.46 -15.60
CA ASP A 31 -0.93 -14.54 -14.45
C ASP A 31 -1.18 -15.83 -13.64
N ASP A 32 -1.32 -16.99 -14.31
CA ASP A 32 -1.71 -18.26 -13.68
C ASP A 32 -0.76 -18.70 -12.55
N GLU A 33 0.55 -18.47 -12.74
CA GLU A 33 1.55 -18.78 -11.71
C GLU A 33 1.38 -17.91 -10.46
N VAL A 34 1.09 -16.61 -10.64
CA VAL A 34 0.80 -15.68 -9.54
C VAL A 34 -0.48 -16.10 -8.83
N ALA A 35 -1.54 -16.41 -9.57
CA ALA A 35 -2.79 -16.88 -9.00
C ALA A 35 -2.59 -18.16 -8.17
N THR A 36 -1.83 -19.11 -8.70
CA THR A 36 -1.49 -20.36 -8.02
C THR A 36 -0.70 -20.12 -6.74
N ALA A 37 0.35 -19.28 -6.78
CA ALA A 37 1.13 -18.92 -5.61
C ALA A 37 0.28 -18.20 -4.56
N MET A 38 -0.60 -17.28 -4.96
CA MET A 38 -1.48 -16.54 -4.05
C MET A 38 -2.49 -17.44 -3.33
N LEU A 39 -3.06 -18.42 -4.04
CA LEU A 39 -3.94 -19.43 -3.44
C LEU A 39 -3.18 -20.36 -2.49
N GLU A 40 -1.94 -20.73 -2.82
CA GLU A 40 -1.07 -21.52 -1.94
C GLU A 40 -0.73 -20.75 -0.65
N ILE A 41 -0.38 -19.47 -0.78
CA ILE A 41 -0.15 -18.55 0.36
C ILE A 41 -1.41 -18.44 1.22
N GLU A 42 -2.58 -18.25 0.60
CA GLU A 42 -3.87 -18.17 1.30
C GLU A 42 -4.17 -19.46 2.07
N GLY A 43 -3.97 -20.61 1.43
CA GLY A 43 -4.11 -21.92 2.05
C GLY A 43 -3.19 -22.12 3.26
N ARG A 44 -1.91 -21.75 3.14
CA ARG A 44 -0.95 -21.82 4.25
C ARG A 44 -1.32 -20.86 5.37
N ALA A 45 -1.66 -19.61 5.05
CA ALA A 45 -2.03 -18.59 6.01
C ALA A 45 -3.25 -18.97 6.86
N SER A 46 -4.24 -19.66 6.25
CA SER A 46 -5.44 -20.12 6.97
C SER A 46 -5.17 -21.14 8.09
N ARG A 47 -3.99 -21.78 8.09
CA ARG A 47 -3.58 -22.80 9.07
C ARG A 47 -2.57 -22.28 10.07
N ARG A 48 -2.16 -21.01 9.96
CA ARG A 48 -1.17 -20.40 10.86
C ARG A 48 -1.86 -19.73 12.03
N GLU A 49 -1.26 -19.91 13.20
CA GLU A 49 -1.64 -19.19 14.42
C GLU A 49 -0.81 -17.91 14.58
N ASP A 50 0.44 -17.93 14.09
CA ASP A 50 1.35 -16.80 14.11
C ASP A 50 1.06 -15.83 12.96
N ARG A 51 1.00 -14.53 13.29
CA ARG A 51 0.75 -13.43 12.34
C ARG A 51 1.76 -12.33 12.60
N SER A 52 2.23 -11.70 11.54
CA SER A 52 3.15 -10.56 11.61
C SER A 52 2.58 -9.36 10.89
N SER A 53 3.02 -8.17 11.30
CA SER A 53 2.77 -6.96 10.53
C SER A 53 3.51 -6.99 9.19
N LEU A 54 3.02 -6.22 8.23
CA LEU A 54 3.65 -6.09 6.92
C LEU A 54 5.09 -5.58 7.05
N ALA A 55 5.34 -4.61 7.92
CA ALA A 55 6.69 -4.06 8.15
C ALA A 55 7.66 -5.12 8.71
N GLU A 56 7.24 -5.90 9.71
CA GLU A 56 8.08 -6.98 10.27
C GLU A 56 8.43 -8.04 9.22
N ILE A 57 7.49 -8.36 8.32
CA ILE A 57 7.75 -9.34 7.26
C ILE A 57 8.75 -8.77 6.24
N LEU A 58 8.60 -7.51 5.83
CA LEU A 58 9.55 -6.85 4.92
C LEU A 58 10.96 -6.83 5.52
N ASP A 59 11.09 -6.43 6.79
CA ASP A 59 12.38 -6.40 7.48
C ASP A 59 12.98 -7.82 7.63
N ALA A 60 12.14 -8.84 7.87
CA ALA A 60 12.58 -10.22 7.95
C ALA A 60 13.07 -10.77 6.60
N CYS A 61 12.39 -10.46 5.49
CA CYS A 61 12.84 -10.81 4.14
C CYS A 61 14.20 -10.17 3.82
N ALA A 62 14.39 -8.90 4.20
CA ALA A 62 15.65 -8.18 4.00
C ALA A 62 16.80 -8.65 4.91
N ALA A 63 16.52 -9.48 5.91
CA ALA A 63 17.50 -10.09 6.81
C ALA A 63 17.85 -11.55 6.45
N ASP A 64 17.15 -12.15 5.48
CA ASP A 64 17.33 -13.54 5.08
C ASP A 64 18.34 -13.62 3.91
N GLU A 65 19.61 -13.83 4.23
CA GLU A 65 20.69 -13.92 3.24
C GLU A 65 20.46 -15.08 2.25
N GLU A 66 19.92 -16.20 2.70
CA GLU A 66 19.62 -17.35 1.82
C GLU A 66 18.52 -17.01 0.80
N LEU A 67 17.47 -16.29 1.24
CA LEU A 67 16.47 -15.77 0.32
C LEU A 67 17.13 -14.83 -0.69
N ILE A 68 17.90 -13.84 -0.24
CA ILE A 68 18.53 -12.84 -1.11
C ILE A 68 19.46 -13.50 -2.14
N ASP A 69 20.31 -14.43 -1.71
CA ASP A 69 21.28 -15.14 -2.57
C ASP A 69 20.60 -16.03 -3.62
N SER A 70 19.34 -16.44 -3.38
CA SER A 70 18.55 -17.23 -4.33
C SER A 70 17.84 -16.40 -5.41
N LEU A 71 17.80 -15.08 -5.28
CA LEU A 71 17.11 -14.20 -6.22
C LEU A 71 17.93 -13.97 -7.49
N ARG A 72 17.23 -13.82 -8.62
CA ARG A 72 17.82 -13.50 -9.92
C ARG A 72 17.45 -12.08 -10.32
N GLU A 73 18.42 -11.37 -10.87
CA GLU A 73 18.16 -10.07 -11.51
C GLU A 73 17.75 -10.31 -12.97
N ASP A 74 16.45 -10.56 -13.20
CA ASP A 74 15.87 -10.59 -14.54
C ASP A 74 14.59 -9.74 -14.61
N PRO A 75 14.61 -8.59 -15.31
CA PRO A 75 13.44 -7.72 -15.41
C PRO A 75 12.33 -8.27 -16.31
N PHE A 76 12.59 -9.31 -17.11
CA PHE A 76 11.60 -9.95 -17.99
C PHE A 76 10.90 -11.13 -17.32
N HIS A 77 11.56 -11.75 -16.34
CA HIS A 77 11.09 -12.93 -15.62
C HIS A 77 10.98 -12.64 -14.12
N ILE A 78 10.02 -11.77 -13.75
CA ILE A 78 9.85 -11.35 -12.35
C ILE A 78 8.97 -12.34 -11.57
N PHE A 79 7.79 -12.68 -12.12
CA PHE A 79 6.76 -13.49 -11.44
C PHE A 79 6.41 -14.75 -12.23
N ASP A 80 7.43 -15.52 -12.60
CA ASP A 80 7.26 -16.80 -13.28
C ASP A 80 8.29 -17.83 -12.82
N SER A 81 8.23 -19.01 -13.42
CA SER A 81 9.09 -20.15 -13.17
C SER A 81 10.56 -19.96 -13.59
N GLU A 82 10.89 -18.97 -14.42
CA GLU A 82 12.27 -18.60 -14.74
C GLU A 82 12.83 -17.58 -13.72
N GLY A 83 11.93 -16.86 -13.06
CA GLY A 83 12.17 -15.87 -12.01
C GLY A 83 11.90 -16.34 -10.58
N LEU A 84 11.16 -15.49 -9.83
CA LEU A 84 10.90 -15.66 -8.40
C LEU A 84 10.31 -17.03 -8.04
N PHE A 85 9.40 -17.57 -8.85
CA PHE A 85 8.77 -18.85 -8.54
C PHE A 85 9.68 -20.04 -8.80
N GLY A 86 10.61 -19.92 -9.74
CA GLY A 86 11.64 -20.93 -9.99
C GLY A 86 12.66 -21.03 -8.86
N THR A 87 13.05 -19.89 -8.28
CA THR A 87 14.16 -19.86 -7.32
C THR A 87 13.75 -19.82 -5.86
N SER A 88 12.66 -19.11 -5.53
CA SER A 88 12.38 -18.67 -4.15
C SER A 88 10.95 -18.91 -3.70
N LYS A 89 10.13 -19.69 -4.45
CA LYS A 89 8.70 -19.88 -4.14
C LYS A 89 8.44 -20.36 -2.72
N ALA A 90 9.24 -21.30 -2.21
CA ALA A 90 9.05 -21.84 -0.86
C ALA A 90 9.19 -20.76 0.22
N LYS A 91 10.25 -19.95 0.15
CA LYS A 91 10.48 -18.81 1.05
C LYS A 91 9.42 -17.73 0.87
N LEU A 92 9.04 -17.41 -0.37
CA LEU A 92 7.92 -16.49 -0.65
C LEU A 92 6.65 -16.94 0.07
N VAL A 93 6.26 -18.22 -0.09
CA VAL A 93 5.07 -18.78 0.55
C VAL A 93 5.20 -18.74 2.08
N GLU A 94 6.38 -19.01 2.60
CA GLU A 94 6.67 -18.96 4.03
C GLU A 94 6.51 -17.55 4.63
N TYR A 95 7.07 -16.52 4.00
CA TYR A 95 6.97 -15.13 4.47
C TYR A 95 5.59 -14.54 4.22
N ALA A 96 5.06 -14.65 3.01
CA ALA A 96 3.78 -14.05 2.64
C ALA A 96 2.60 -14.65 3.42
N SER A 97 2.68 -15.93 3.84
CA SER A 97 1.64 -16.56 4.65
C SER A 97 1.56 -16.06 6.08
N ARG A 98 2.56 -15.30 6.57
CA ARG A 98 2.53 -14.63 7.89
C ARG A 98 1.59 -13.43 7.91
N TYR A 99 1.22 -12.91 6.73
CA TYR A 99 0.30 -11.78 6.60
C TYR A 99 -1.15 -12.24 6.42
N THR A 100 -1.96 -11.94 7.43
CA THR A 100 -3.38 -12.26 7.48
C THR A 100 -4.17 -11.10 8.08
N VAL A 101 -5.28 -10.74 7.44
CA VAL A 101 -6.24 -9.76 7.95
C VAL A 101 -7.42 -10.51 8.54
N LEU A 102 -7.93 -10.06 9.69
CA LEU A 102 -9.20 -10.53 10.24
C LEU A 102 -10.32 -9.55 9.90
N GLU A 103 -11.55 -10.05 9.86
CA GLU A 103 -12.71 -9.20 9.66
C GLU A 103 -12.81 -8.10 10.71
N THR A 104 -12.36 -8.31 11.94
CA THR A 104 -12.34 -7.29 13.01
C THR A 104 -11.24 -6.23 12.84
N GLU A 105 -10.29 -6.43 11.91
CA GLU A 105 -9.08 -5.60 11.78
C GLU A 105 -9.03 -4.82 10.45
N VAL A 106 -10.07 -4.87 9.61
CA VAL A 106 -10.10 -4.29 8.25
C VAL A 106 -9.55 -2.85 8.20
N GLU A 107 -10.05 -1.98 9.06
CA GLU A 107 -9.66 -0.57 9.10
C GLU A 107 -8.21 -0.44 9.57
N LEU A 108 -7.81 -1.21 10.60
CA LEU A 108 -6.44 -1.24 11.13
C LEU A 108 -5.45 -1.62 10.03
N ARG A 109 -5.72 -2.71 9.32
CA ARG A 109 -4.88 -3.27 8.27
C ARG A 109 -4.85 -2.42 7.01
N SER A 110 -5.94 -1.73 6.68
CA SER A 110 -5.93 -0.74 5.59
C SER A 110 -4.92 0.38 5.85
N ALA A 111 -4.89 0.91 7.06
CA ALA A 111 -3.93 1.97 7.44
C ALA A 111 -2.49 1.44 7.56
N GLU A 112 -2.31 0.23 8.11
CA GLU A 112 -1.00 -0.43 8.15
C GLU A 112 -0.43 -0.59 6.74
N LEU A 113 -1.22 -1.06 5.79
CA LEU A 113 -0.83 -1.28 4.40
C LEU A 113 -0.42 0.04 3.72
N CYS A 114 -1.13 1.14 3.95
CA CYS A 114 -0.70 2.47 3.48
C CYS A 114 0.67 2.88 4.04
N ASN A 115 0.90 2.63 5.33
CA ASN A 115 2.16 2.99 6.00
C ASN A 115 3.31 2.09 5.56
N ALA A 116 3.10 0.78 5.49
CA ALA A 116 4.12 -0.20 5.15
C ALA A 116 4.52 -0.13 3.67
N THR A 117 3.59 0.14 2.76
CA THR A 117 3.93 0.39 1.34
C THR A 117 4.71 1.69 1.17
N SER A 118 4.35 2.74 1.91
CA SER A 118 5.15 3.97 1.97
C SER A 118 6.55 3.70 2.52
N TYR A 119 6.66 2.93 3.61
CA TYR A 119 7.94 2.49 4.21
C TYR A 119 8.80 1.73 3.20
N LEU A 120 8.20 0.78 2.48
CA LEU A 120 8.85 0.04 1.40
C LEU A 120 9.41 0.98 0.34
N LEU A 121 8.61 1.90 -0.20
CA LEU A 121 9.04 2.81 -1.27
C LEU A 121 10.15 3.78 -0.81
N VAL A 122 9.97 4.43 0.34
CA VAL A 122 10.91 5.47 0.81
C VAL A 122 12.13 4.89 1.52
N GLY A 123 12.03 3.67 2.03
CA GLY A 123 13.10 2.95 2.70
C GLY A 123 14.00 2.17 1.74
N ALA A 124 13.47 1.69 0.61
CA ALA A 124 14.23 0.97 -0.42
C ALA A 124 15.11 1.91 -1.26
N GLN A 125 16.00 2.63 -0.60
CA GLN A 125 16.89 3.61 -1.21
C GLN A 125 18.33 3.13 -1.15
N ARG A 126 19.09 3.33 -2.25
CA ARG A 126 20.51 3.00 -2.28
C ARG A 126 21.33 4.12 -1.62
N LEU A 127 21.91 3.82 -0.46
CA LEU A 127 22.79 4.76 0.26
C LEU A 127 23.95 5.24 -0.64
N GLY A 128 24.24 6.54 -0.57
CA GLY A 128 25.27 7.18 -1.40
C GLY A 128 24.88 7.46 -2.85
N LYS A 129 23.63 7.19 -3.25
CA LYS A 129 23.07 7.61 -4.55
C LYS A 129 21.97 8.65 -4.35
N GLU A 130 21.61 9.35 -5.43
CA GLU A 130 20.45 10.23 -5.40
C GLU A 130 19.17 9.42 -5.10
N PRO A 131 18.31 9.88 -4.19
CA PRO A 131 17.04 9.21 -3.93
C PRO A 131 16.18 9.12 -5.18
N ARG A 132 15.67 7.93 -5.48
CA ARG A 132 14.77 7.66 -6.60
C ARG A 132 13.72 6.66 -6.17
N ALA A 133 12.47 6.90 -6.56
CA ALA A 133 11.41 5.92 -6.40
C ALA A 133 11.69 4.73 -7.33
N ASP A 134 11.73 3.52 -6.77
CA ASP A 134 11.82 2.32 -7.58
C ASP A 134 10.53 2.11 -8.38
N PHE A 135 10.68 1.85 -9.68
CA PHE A 135 9.55 1.74 -10.60
C PHE A 135 8.58 0.64 -10.19
N PHE A 136 9.04 -0.50 -9.68
CA PHE A 136 8.16 -1.60 -9.30
C PHE A 136 7.55 -1.36 -7.91
N LEU A 137 8.36 -0.96 -6.93
CA LEU A 137 7.91 -0.76 -5.54
C LEU A 137 6.92 0.40 -5.39
N LEU A 138 7.02 1.44 -6.23
CA LEU A 138 6.07 2.57 -6.18
C LEU A 138 4.63 2.14 -6.47
N HIS A 139 4.41 1.05 -7.22
CA HIS A 139 3.07 0.59 -7.55
C HIS A 139 2.30 0.14 -6.30
N ALA A 140 2.98 -0.47 -5.32
CA ALA A 140 2.34 -0.87 -4.07
C ALA A 140 1.84 0.36 -3.30
N THR A 141 2.63 1.43 -3.27
CA THR A 141 2.22 2.70 -2.64
C THR A 141 1.06 3.34 -3.40
N ASN A 142 1.14 3.40 -4.73
CA ASN A 142 0.07 3.97 -5.57
C ASN A 142 -1.25 3.22 -5.44
N CYS A 143 -1.22 1.90 -5.32
CA CYS A 143 -2.43 1.10 -5.15
C CYS A 143 -2.98 1.14 -3.72
N SER A 144 -2.14 1.38 -2.70
CA SER A 144 -2.57 1.33 -1.29
C SER A 144 -3.74 2.26 -0.96
N ILE A 145 -3.74 3.47 -1.52
CA ILE A 145 -4.84 4.44 -1.35
C ILE A 145 -6.12 3.96 -2.03
N LEU A 146 -6.00 3.27 -3.16
CA LEU A 146 -7.14 2.75 -3.92
C LEU A 146 -7.75 1.55 -3.23
N VAL A 147 -6.93 0.66 -2.67
CA VAL A 147 -7.38 -0.44 -1.81
C VAL A 147 -8.16 0.10 -0.62
N ASP A 148 -7.63 1.14 0.02
CA ASP A 148 -8.32 1.76 1.14
C ASP A 148 -9.66 2.38 0.73
N PHE A 149 -9.71 3.05 -0.42
CA PHE A 149 -10.96 3.60 -0.94
C PHE A 149 -12.00 2.50 -1.23
N ILE A 150 -11.57 1.37 -1.80
CA ILE A 150 -12.43 0.20 -2.01
C ILE A 150 -12.92 -0.36 -0.67
N VAL A 151 -12.05 -0.44 0.35
CA VAL A 151 -12.40 -0.88 1.71
C VAL A 151 -13.44 0.03 2.38
N GLN A 152 -13.56 1.28 1.98
CA GLN A 152 -14.59 2.19 2.48
C GLN A 152 -15.96 2.03 1.81
N LYS A 153 -16.09 1.19 0.76
CA LYS A 153 -17.39 0.97 0.11
C LYS A 153 -18.30 0.07 0.95
N ASP A 154 -19.51 0.54 1.25
CA ASP A 154 -20.47 -0.18 2.09
C ASP A 154 -21.07 -1.42 1.44
N TRP A 155 -21.09 -1.45 0.10
CA TRP A 155 -21.60 -2.59 -0.67
C TRP A 155 -20.62 -3.77 -0.76
N ILE A 156 -19.38 -3.62 -0.29
CA ILE A 156 -18.42 -4.72 -0.18
C ILE A 156 -18.50 -5.29 1.24
N GLY A 157 -18.82 -6.58 1.37
CA GLY A 157 -18.85 -7.25 2.67
C GLY A 157 -17.46 -7.30 3.35
N ARG A 158 -17.44 -7.40 4.69
CA ARG A 158 -16.17 -7.46 5.45
C ARG A 158 -15.27 -8.62 5.01
N GLN A 159 -15.82 -9.79 4.70
CA GLN A 159 -15.07 -10.91 4.15
C GLN A 159 -14.31 -10.54 2.86
N GLY A 160 -14.96 -9.82 1.93
CA GLY A 160 -14.35 -9.34 0.69
C GLY A 160 -13.23 -8.33 0.95
N LYS A 161 -13.46 -7.39 1.88
CA LYS A 161 -12.45 -6.40 2.30
C LYS A 161 -11.22 -7.08 2.92
N THR A 162 -11.45 -8.04 3.80
CA THR A 162 -10.40 -8.84 4.44
C THR A 162 -9.55 -9.59 3.42
N ARG A 163 -10.19 -10.23 2.44
CA ARG A 163 -9.49 -10.97 1.38
C ARG A 163 -8.69 -10.03 0.50
N LEU A 164 -9.27 -8.90 0.08
CA LEU A 164 -8.59 -7.87 -0.70
C LEU A 164 -7.34 -7.35 0.01
N LEU A 165 -7.45 -6.96 1.29
CA LEU A 165 -6.33 -6.46 2.09
C LEU A 165 -5.24 -7.53 2.27
N SER A 166 -5.63 -8.77 2.58
CA SER A 166 -4.70 -9.88 2.74
C SER A 166 -3.93 -10.15 1.45
N TRP A 167 -4.64 -10.22 0.32
CA TRP A 167 -4.04 -10.46 -1.00
C TRP A 167 -3.13 -9.30 -1.41
N PHE A 168 -3.53 -8.06 -1.17
CA PHE A 168 -2.71 -6.92 -1.53
C PHE A 168 -1.42 -6.84 -0.68
N GLY A 169 -1.50 -7.11 0.62
CA GLY A 169 -0.29 -7.17 1.46
C GLY A 169 0.67 -8.27 1.03
N ARG A 170 0.15 -9.45 0.66
CA ARG A 170 0.95 -10.57 0.11
C ARG A 170 1.60 -10.22 -1.22
N ILE A 171 0.88 -9.53 -2.11
CA ILE A 171 1.46 -8.99 -3.34
C ILE A 171 2.57 -7.98 -3.02
N SER A 172 2.39 -7.13 -2.01
CA SER A 172 3.43 -6.17 -1.60
C SER A 172 4.71 -6.86 -1.08
N ILE A 173 4.56 -7.96 -0.34
CA ILE A 173 5.69 -8.81 0.09
C ILE A 173 6.35 -9.46 -1.13
N MET A 174 5.56 -10.03 -2.03
CA MET A 174 6.05 -10.66 -3.26
C MET A 174 6.83 -9.66 -4.14
N MET A 175 6.35 -8.43 -4.29
CA MET A 175 7.07 -7.35 -4.98
C MET A 175 8.39 -7.01 -4.29
N HIS A 176 8.40 -6.92 -2.95
CA HIS A 176 9.61 -6.63 -2.19
C HIS A 176 10.68 -7.71 -2.39
N ILE A 177 10.27 -8.99 -2.33
CA ILE A 177 11.16 -10.12 -2.56
C ILE A 177 11.66 -10.11 -4.01
N ALA A 178 10.78 -9.95 -4.98
CA ALA A 178 11.15 -9.93 -6.40
C ALA A 178 12.18 -8.83 -6.71
N MET A 179 12.13 -7.70 -6.01
CA MET A 179 13.07 -6.58 -6.18
C MET A 179 14.36 -6.72 -5.35
N GLY A 180 14.68 -7.92 -4.88
CA GLY A 180 15.96 -8.19 -4.20
C GLY A 180 15.94 -7.98 -2.69
N CYS A 181 14.77 -7.92 -2.05
CA CYS A 181 14.61 -7.62 -0.62
C CYS A 181 15.44 -6.41 -0.14
N PRO A 182 15.33 -5.22 -0.78
CA PRO A 182 16.18 -4.08 -0.45
C PRO A 182 16.00 -3.68 1.01
N LYS A 183 17.11 -3.54 1.75
CA LYS A 183 17.07 -3.13 3.15
C LYS A 183 16.41 -1.76 3.30
N LEU A 184 15.38 -1.68 4.13
CA LEU A 184 14.55 -0.49 4.29
C LEU A 184 15.18 0.45 5.33
N ASP A 185 15.70 1.58 4.88
CA ASP A 185 16.39 2.55 5.75
C ASP A 185 15.77 3.95 5.66
N LEU A 186 15.11 4.37 6.75
CA LEU A 186 14.50 5.69 6.88
C LEU A 186 15.51 6.82 7.12
N THR A 187 16.80 6.52 7.26
CA THR A 187 17.86 7.54 7.38
C THR A 187 17.87 8.46 6.17
N VAL A 188 17.61 7.93 4.96
CA VAL A 188 17.50 8.74 3.74
C VAL A 188 16.42 9.80 3.88
N VAL A 189 15.24 9.43 4.36
CA VAL A 189 14.13 10.39 4.58
C VAL A 189 14.47 11.41 5.67
N ARG A 190 15.02 10.94 6.80
CA ARG A 190 15.35 11.79 7.96
C ARG A 190 16.45 12.82 7.66
N THR A 191 17.36 12.50 6.75
CA THR A 191 18.49 13.36 6.36
C THR A 191 18.26 14.08 5.03
N TYR A 192 17.13 13.81 4.35
CA TYR A 192 16.82 14.39 3.06
C TYR A 192 16.70 15.91 3.14
N LYS A 193 17.46 16.60 2.29
CA LYS A 193 17.35 18.04 2.09
C LYS A 193 16.74 18.29 0.70
N PRO A 194 15.45 18.66 0.60
CA PRO A 194 14.84 19.00 -0.68
C PRO A 194 15.58 20.17 -1.34
N ARG A 195 15.76 20.07 -2.66
CA ARG A 195 16.37 21.14 -3.48
C ARG A 195 15.56 22.45 -3.45
N LYS A 196 14.25 22.35 -3.18
CA LYS A 196 13.32 23.46 -3.04
C LYS A 196 12.53 23.29 -1.74
N MET A 197 12.81 24.16 -0.77
CA MET A 197 12.24 24.12 0.59
C MET A 197 10.94 24.95 0.75
N SER A 198 10.66 25.87 -0.16
CA SER A 198 9.53 26.81 -0.06
C SER A 198 8.20 26.18 -0.51
N GLY A 199 7.08 26.64 0.06
CA GLY A 199 5.73 26.46 -0.52
C GLY A 199 4.88 25.31 0.04
N GLY A 200 5.40 24.50 0.95
CA GLY A 200 4.63 23.46 1.66
C GLY A 200 3.99 22.42 0.73
N TRP A 201 2.89 21.79 1.17
CA TRP A 201 2.22 20.73 0.40
C TRP A 201 1.61 21.21 -0.91
N ALA A 202 1.11 22.45 -0.96
CA ALA A 202 0.54 23.00 -2.19
C ALA A 202 1.59 23.10 -3.31
N ASP A 203 2.79 23.59 -3.00
CA ASP A 203 3.91 23.60 -3.95
C ASP A 203 4.36 22.20 -4.34
N VAL A 204 4.43 21.25 -3.39
CA VAL A 204 4.77 19.86 -3.70
C VAL A 204 3.78 19.23 -4.70
N ILE A 205 2.48 19.45 -4.49
CA ILE A 205 1.43 18.97 -5.38
C ILE A 205 1.55 19.65 -6.75
N ASP A 206 1.65 20.97 -6.80
CA ASP A 206 1.76 21.72 -8.06
C ASP A 206 2.97 21.27 -8.89
N ARG A 207 4.15 21.16 -8.28
CA ARG A 207 5.35 20.67 -8.97
C ARG A 207 5.17 19.26 -9.50
N SER A 208 4.43 18.42 -8.79
CA SER A 208 4.17 17.05 -9.23
C SER A 208 3.18 16.97 -10.38
N LEU A 209 2.20 17.87 -10.45
CA LEU A 209 1.26 17.95 -11.57
C LEU A 209 1.95 18.46 -12.84
N ASN A 210 2.98 19.29 -12.68
CA ASN A 210 3.76 19.86 -13.77
C ASN A 210 5.06 19.09 -14.08
N TYR A 211 5.34 17.99 -13.37
CA TYR A 211 6.48 17.13 -13.65
C TYR A 211 6.14 16.21 -14.81
N ALA A 212 6.99 16.19 -15.84
CA ALA A 212 6.79 15.33 -17.01
C ALA A 212 7.18 13.88 -16.68
N ASP A 213 6.32 13.21 -15.93
CA ASP A 213 6.24 11.75 -15.87
C ASP A 213 4.87 11.28 -16.39
N ASP A 214 4.73 9.99 -16.66
CA ASP A 214 3.48 9.28 -16.94
C ASP A 214 2.53 9.20 -15.71
N GLY A 215 2.61 10.22 -14.85
CA GLY A 215 1.77 10.44 -13.68
C GLY A 215 2.19 9.64 -12.45
N HIS A 216 3.40 9.09 -12.37
CA HIS A 216 3.84 8.32 -11.21
C HIS A 216 4.00 9.20 -9.96
N GLY A 217 4.64 10.36 -10.08
CA GLY A 217 4.92 11.26 -8.97
C GLY A 217 3.65 11.78 -8.31
N CYS A 218 2.64 12.15 -9.10
CA CYS A 218 1.39 12.69 -8.56
C CYS A 218 0.57 11.60 -7.82
N LYS A 219 0.67 10.34 -8.29
CA LYS A 219 0.07 9.17 -7.62
C LYS A 219 0.78 8.85 -6.29
N ILE A 220 2.09 9.05 -6.16
CA ILE A 220 2.86 8.79 -4.93
C ILE A 220 2.61 9.88 -3.87
N ILE A 221 2.44 11.15 -4.27
CA ILE A 221 2.24 12.26 -3.33
C ILE A 221 0.87 12.19 -2.64
N ARG A 222 -0.16 11.71 -3.35
CA ARG A 222 -1.55 11.66 -2.87
C ARG A 222 -1.78 10.77 -1.61
N PRO A 223 -1.16 9.58 -1.47
CA PRO A 223 -1.23 8.76 -0.27
C PRO A 223 -0.78 9.43 1.03
N HIS A 224 0.23 10.31 0.99
CA HIS A 224 0.88 10.81 2.21
C HIS A 224 -0.01 11.72 3.08
N PRO A 225 -0.77 12.70 2.52
CA PRO A 225 -1.77 13.43 3.29
C PRO A 225 -2.88 12.56 3.87
N CYS A 226 -3.29 11.48 3.17
CA CYS A 226 -4.34 10.56 3.60
C CYS A 226 -3.88 9.68 4.77
N SER A 227 -2.66 9.14 4.71
CA SER A 227 -2.02 8.40 5.81
C SER A 227 -1.91 9.27 7.07
N ARG A 228 -1.45 10.53 6.93
CA ARG A 228 -1.37 11.49 8.06
C ARG A 228 -2.71 11.74 8.75
N ARG A 229 -3.80 11.89 7.99
CA ARG A 229 -5.13 12.08 8.58
C ARG A 229 -5.54 10.86 9.41
N LYS A 230 -5.31 9.65 8.90
CA LYS A 230 -5.66 8.40 9.61
C LYS A 230 -4.80 8.14 10.83
N SER A 231 -3.50 8.45 10.79
CA SER A 231 -2.64 8.33 11.98
C SER A 231 -3.07 9.33 13.06
N SER A 232 -3.42 10.57 12.69
CA SER A 232 -3.87 11.60 13.65
C SER A 232 -5.20 11.27 14.32
N VAL A 233 -6.20 10.76 13.58
CA VAL A 233 -7.50 10.34 14.12
C VAL A 233 -7.34 9.18 15.12
N ARG A 234 -6.33 8.33 14.93
CA ARG A 234 -6.03 7.21 15.83
C ARG A 234 -5.24 7.60 17.05
N GLU A 235 -4.32 8.56 16.92
CA GLU A 235 -3.61 9.12 18.07
C GLU A 235 -4.61 9.83 18.99
N SER A 236 -5.58 10.57 18.44
CA SER A 236 -6.69 11.11 19.23
C SER A 236 -7.59 10.02 19.85
N ALA A 237 -7.86 8.92 19.13
CA ALA A 237 -8.69 7.82 19.63
C ALA A 237 -8.00 7.02 20.76
N ARG A 238 -6.69 6.76 20.65
CA ARG A 238 -5.88 6.14 21.72
C ARG A 238 -5.79 7.03 22.95
N VAL A 239 -5.59 8.34 22.76
CA VAL A 239 -5.57 9.28 23.89
C VAL A 239 -6.92 9.33 24.59
N SER A 240 -8.06 9.23 23.87
CA SER A 240 -9.39 9.17 24.51
C SER A 240 -9.68 7.85 25.23
N ASP A 241 -9.08 6.72 24.80
CA ASP A 241 -9.17 5.45 25.53
C ASP A 241 -8.28 5.43 26.79
N GLU A 242 -7.11 6.10 26.76
CA GLU A 242 -6.22 6.24 27.91
C GLU A 242 -6.67 7.33 28.91
N THR A 243 -7.40 8.35 28.44
CA THR A 243 -7.96 9.42 29.26
C THR A 243 -9.47 9.31 29.28
N GLY A 244 -9.98 8.40 30.13
CA GLY A 244 -11.40 8.12 30.25
C GLY A 244 -12.29 9.36 30.21
N GLY A 245 -13.06 9.49 29.13
CA GLY A 245 -14.25 10.33 29.01
C GLY A 245 -14.02 11.78 28.61
N PHE A 246 -14.28 12.10 27.34
CA PHE A 246 -14.67 13.45 26.94
C PHE A 246 -16.09 13.44 26.36
N ARG A 247 -17.01 14.14 27.04
CA ARG A 247 -18.40 14.34 26.62
C ARG A 247 -18.45 15.13 25.32
N GLU A 248 -19.12 14.61 24.30
CA GLU A 248 -19.50 15.33 23.09
C GLU A 248 -20.35 16.57 23.45
N ARG A 249 -19.93 17.73 22.95
CA ARG A 249 -20.82 18.88 22.79
C ARG A 249 -21.21 18.94 21.32
N SER A 250 -22.49 18.74 21.05
CA SER A 250 -23.11 18.91 19.74
C SER A 250 -23.02 20.37 19.29
N CYS A 251 -22.45 20.59 18.12
CA CYS A 251 -22.54 21.86 17.41
C CYS A 251 -23.69 21.79 16.41
N ASP A 252 -24.91 22.05 16.88
CA ASP A 252 -26.05 22.38 16.01
C ASP A 252 -25.97 23.87 15.65
N GLY A 253 -25.41 24.16 14.47
CA GLY A 253 -25.30 25.51 13.92
C GLY A 253 -26.24 25.71 12.73
N ARG A 254 -27.55 25.82 12.97
CA ARG A 254 -28.49 26.33 11.95
C ARG A 254 -28.37 27.86 11.87
N GLY A 255 -27.76 28.35 10.79
CA GLY A 255 -27.69 29.77 10.48
C GLY A 255 -29.08 30.36 10.19
N HIS A 256 -29.52 31.29 11.04
CA HIS A 256 -30.61 32.22 10.77
C HIS A 256 -30.05 33.38 9.94
N LEU A 257 -30.48 33.52 8.68
CA LEU A 257 -30.35 34.74 7.91
C LEU A 257 -31.56 35.62 8.21
N ALA A 258 -31.36 36.63 9.06
CA ALA A 258 -32.30 37.72 9.28
C ALA A 258 -32.09 38.79 8.20
N THR A 259 -33.17 39.05 7.47
CA THR A 259 -33.41 40.25 6.66
C THR A 259 -33.47 41.48 7.56
N GLN A 260 -32.85 42.59 7.13
CA GLN A 260 -33.42 43.93 7.32
C GLN A 260 -32.72 44.99 6.45
N GLN A 261 -33.56 45.62 5.61
CA GLN A 261 -33.55 46.97 5.02
C GLN A 261 -32.29 47.50 4.31
#